data_AF-A0A497Q3A1-F1
#
_entry.id   AF-A0A497Q3A1-F1
#
_cell.length_a   1.000
_cell.length_b   1.000
_cell.length_c   1.000
_cell.angle_alpha   90.00
_cell.angle_beta   90.00
_cell.angle_gamma   90.00
#
_symmetry.space_group_name_H-M   'P 1'
#
loop_
_entity.id
_entity.type
_entity.pdbx_description
1 polymer ?
#
loop_
_entity_poly.entity_id
_entity_poly.type
_entity_poly.pdbx_seq_one_letter_code
_entity_poly.pdbx_strand_id
1 'polypeptide(L)'
;MVDVLIIAGSRSDERIVQKAAGVLEELGIAFDVEYASAHREPDRVKATVQGTDAKVIITIAGLAAALPGFVASLTDRPVIGVPVSAALGGLDALLSMAQMPKGVPVATVGIDNGQNAAHLAARILGLADRISEAPRTYAEAGVDEIAVSEGLTVLGEFVRQSFEYSEVHCDFGHYANLVKINDDMLVAVSTDGVGSKVLVAQMAERFDTIGQDCVAMNVNDLICVGAEPVAFVDYLACRTPLPAWALKQIGESILKACRECGIPILGGETAILPEIISGHGPLALDLAGTAVGVASSGDVIDGSAIRPGDAIIGVRSNGLHSNGFTLARKVLLREYSLNDTLPWGCTLAEELLRPTTVYVPHFRALRKAQVDIRGIAHITGSAFRKILRLGGHHYGISELPEMPPVFRLIQEEGGIDWREMFTTFNMGIGLVVIVPEDDVERSLETLSQLDDAYHIGSVEESDRGRVSI
;
A
#
# COMPACT_ATOMS: atom_id res chain seq x y z
N MET A 1 25.87 20.00 -2.62
CA MET A 1 25.69 21.31 -3.28
C MET A 1 24.20 21.56 -3.28
N VAL A 2 23.75 22.69 -2.76
CA VAL A 2 22.32 23.00 -2.61
C VAL A 2 21.79 23.50 -3.95
N ASP A 3 20.70 22.94 -4.45
CA ASP A 3 20.08 23.37 -5.70
C ASP A 3 18.97 24.41 -5.44
N VAL A 4 18.22 24.25 -4.34
CA VAL A 4 17.11 25.14 -3.95
C VAL A 4 17.30 25.65 -2.52
N LEU A 5 17.10 26.95 -2.31
CA LEU A 5 17.04 27.53 -0.95
C LEU A 5 15.61 27.96 -0.65
N ILE A 6 15.05 27.49 0.47
CA ILE A 6 13.76 27.94 0.99
C ILE A 6 14.01 28.99 2.08
N ILE A 7 13.42 30.18 1.95
CA ILE A 7 13.44 31.22 2.98
C ILE A 7 12.01 31.52 3.42
N ALA A 8 11.68 31.19 4.67
CA ALA A 8 10.39 31.50 5.27
C ALA A 8 10.48 32.72 6.19
N GLY A 9 9.48 33.60 6.14
CA GLY A 9 9.44 34.82 6.95
C GLY A 9 9.26 34.56 8.46
N SER A 10 8.71 33.40 8.81
CA SER A 10 8.39 33.00 10.18
C SER A 10 8.33 31.48 10.31
N ARG A 11 8.63 30.96 11.51
CA ARG A 11 8.41 29.55 11.85
C ARG A 11 6.93 29.15 11.89
N SER A 12 6.02 30.13 11.94
CA SER A 12 4.57 29.85 11.77
C SER A 12 4.25 29.24 10.41
N ASP A 13 5.11 29.46 9.42
CA ASP A 13 4.87 29.06 8.03
C ASP A 13 5.49 27.67 7.73
N GLU A 14 5.95 26.96 8.77
CA GLU A 14 6.58 25.63 8.71
C GLU A 14 5.73 24.64 7.89
N ARG A 15 4.40 24.66 8.04
CA ARG A 15 3.52 23.77 7.26
C ARG A 15 3.70 23.94 5.75
N ILE A 16 3.97 25.16 5.29
CA ILE A 16 4.14 25.46 3.86
C ILE A 16 5.57 25.13 3.41
N VAL A 17 6.55 25.33 4.29
CA VAL A 17 7.93 24.87 4.11
C VAL A 17 7.94 23.35 3.91
N GLN A 18 7.28 22.59 4.78
CA GLN A 18 7.21 21.13 4.71
C GLN A 18 6.53 20.64 3.42
N LYS A 19 5.51 21.35 2.93
CA LYS A 19 4.89 21.07 1.62
C LYS A 19 5.89 21.22 0.46
N ALA A 20 6.71 22.26 0.46
CA ALA A 20 7.73 22.47 -0.57
C ALA A 20 8.88 21.45 -0.42
N ALA A 21 9.36 21.25 0.80
CA ALA A 21 10.43 20.31 1.14
C ALA A 21 10.07 18.88 0.72
N GLY A 22 8.87 18.39 1.04
CA GLY A 22 8.42 17.04 0.67
C GLY A 22 8.49 16.79 -0.84
N VAL A 23 8.06 17.76 -1.66
CA VAL A 23 8.17 17.63 -3.12
C VAL A 23 9.62 17.69 -3.61
N LEU A 24 10.48 18.53 -3.00
CA LEU A 24 11.90 18.56 -3.36
C LEU A 24 12.61 17.24 -3.01
N GLU A 25 12.28 16.63 -1.86
CA GLU A 25 12.76 15.30 -1.45
C GLU A 25 12.30 14.23 -2.45
N GLU A 26 11.02 14.22 -2.82
CA GLU A 26 10.46 13.29 -3.80
C GLU A 26 11.15 13.40 -5.17
N LEU A 27 11.51 14.60 -5.59
CA LEU A 27 12.22 14.85 -6.86
C LEU A 27 13.74 14.64 -6.77
N GLY A 28 14.26 14.33 -5.57
CA GLY A 28 15.69 14.17 -5.31
C GLY A 28 16.49 15.44 -5.54
N ILE A 29 15.91 16.60 -5.20
CA ILE A 29 16.53 17.93 -5.34
C ILE A 29 17.13 18.33 -3.99
N ALA A 30 18.42 18.65 -3.94
CA ALA A 30 19.06 19.10 -2.71
C ALA A 30 18.58 20.50 -2.31
N PHE A 31 18.15 20.69 -1.08
CA PHE A 31 17.67 21.99 -0.60
C PHE A 31 18.10 22.29 0.83
N ASP A 32 18.10 23.59 1.16
CA ASP A 32 18.27 24.12 2.52
C ASP A 32 17.05 24.98 2.90
N VAL A 33 16.83 25.13 4.20
CA VAL A 33 15.73 25.93 4.76
C VAL A 33 16.28 26.96 5.75
N GLU A 34 15.89 28.22 5.55
CA GLU A 34 16.21 29.33 6.44
C GLU A 34 14.95 30.08 6.90
N TYR A 35 14.97 30.54 8.14
CA TYR A 35 13.91 31.33 8.74
C TYR A 35 14.43 32.73 9.03
N ALA A 36 14.00 33.70 8.23
CA ALA A 36 14.43 35.10 8.37
C ALA A 36 13.37 36.05 7.81
N SER A 37 13.05 37.09 8.59
CA SER A 37 12.06 38.10 8.20
C SER A 37 12.72 39.30 7.55
N ALA A 38 12.27 39.69 6.35
CA ALA A 38 12.76 40.90 5.68
C ALA A 38 12.52 42.20 6.47
N HIS A 39 11.55 42.23 7.38
CA HIS A 39 11.26 43.42 8.21
C HIS A 39 12.03 43.45 9.52
N ARG A 40 12.31 42.29 10.12
CA ARG A 40 12.96 42.19 11.44
C ARG A 40 14.47 41.95 11.34
N GLU A 41 14.89 41.23 10.31
CA GLU A 41 16.26 40.73 10.14
C GLU A 41 16.78 40.94 8.70
N PRO A 42 16.72 42.17 8.12
CA PRO A 42 17.07 42.41 6.71
C PRO A 42 18.52 42.04 6.38
N ASP A 43 19.45 42.33 7.28
CA ASP A 43 20.88 42.00 7.08
C ASP A 43 21.13 40.48 7.06
N ARG A 44 20.35 39.72 7.84
CA ARG A 44 20.41 38.26 7.84
C ARG A 44 19.89 37.69 6.53
N VAL A 45 18.73 38.15 6.07
CA VAL A 45 18.19 37.74 4.75
C VAL A 45 19.21 38.06 3.66
N LYS A 46 19.85 39.24 3.70
CA LYS A 46 20.87 39.62 2.74
C LYS A 46 22.10 38.69 2.79
N ALA A 47 22.62 38.39 3.98
CA ALA A 47 23.73 37.47 4.14
C ALA A 47 23.40 36.06 3.62
N THR A 48 22.19 35.55 3.93
CA THR A 48 21.70 34.26 3.44
C THR A 48 21.61 34.20 1.92
N VAL A 49 21.04 35.23 1.27
CA VAL A 49 20.87 35.28 -0.19
C VAL A 49 22.21 35.45 -0.90
N GLN A 50 23.15 36.22 -0.33
CA GLN A 50 24.46 36.44 -0.95
C GLN A 50 25.44 35.29 -0.70
N GLY A 51 25.28 34.54 0.39
CA GLY A 51 26.16 33.44 0.76
C GLY A 51 25.74 32.06 0.22
N THR A 52 24.58 31.95 -0.42
CA THR A 52 24.09 30.68 -0.97
C THR A 52 24.57 30.42 -2.40
N ASP A 53 24.89 29.16 -2.69
CA ASP A 53 25.15 28.65 -4.04
C ASP A 53 23.89 28.07 -4.70
N ALA A 54 22.73 28.13 -4.04
CA ALA A 54 21.47 27.66 -4.60
C ALA A 54 21.18 28.31 -5.96
N LYS A 55 20.56 27.56 -6.87
CA LYS A 55 20.23 28.01 -8.23
C LYS A 55 18.86 28.65 -8.29
N VAL A 56 17.93 28.24 -7.41
CA VAL A 56 16.57 28.78 -7.29
C VAL A 56 16.28 29.07 -5.83
N ILE A 57 15.57 30.17 -5.54
CA ILE A 57 15.16 30.54 -4.18
C ILE A 57 13.64 30.53 -4.07
N ILE A 58 13.10 29.75 -3.15
CA ILE A 58 11.68 29.75 -2.78
C ILE A 58 11.52 30.63 -1.55
N THR A 59 10.56 31.55 -1.58
CA THR A 59 10.26 32.46 -0.48
C THR A 59 8.83 32.26 -0.03
N ILE A 60 8.63 32.14 1.28
CA ILE A 60 7.33 31.84 1.89
C ILE A 60 7.01 32.96 2.89
N ALA A 61 5.94 33.71 2.63
CA ALA A 61 5.54 34.82 3.49
C ALA A 61 4.05 35.15 3.38
N GLY A 62 3.45 35.52 4.52
CA GLY A 62 2.10 36.09 4.60
C GLY A 62 2.09 37.62 4.72
N LEU A 63 0.89 38.17 4.90
CA LEU A 63 0.62 39.62 5.02
C LEU A 63 1.04 40.39 3.75
N ALA A 64 1.50 41.64 3.88
CA ALA A 64 2.05 42.40 2.74
C ALA A 64 3.28 41.74 2.07
N ALA A 65 3.79 40.62 2.62
CA ALA A 65 4.71 39.69 1.97
C ALA A 65 5.90 40.35 1.26
N ALA A 66 6.65 41.21 1.97
CA ALA A 66 7.80 41.91 1.40
C ALA A 66 9.02 40.99 1.13
N LEU A 67 9.05 39.79 1.73
CA LEU A 67 10.21 38.88 1.67
C LEU A 67 10.58 38.47 0.23
N PRO A 68 9.67 37.95 -0.62
CA PRO A 68 9.99 37.60 -2.01
C PRO A 68 10.59 38.77 -2.80
N GLY A 69 9.99 39.96 -2.72
CA GLY A 69 10.49 41.15 -3.40
C GLY A 69 11.85 41.59 -2.89
N PHE A 70 12.05 41.56 -1.56
CA PHE A 70 13.34 41.88 -0.97
C PHE A 70 14.43 40.91 -1.43
N VAL A 71 14.16 39.60 -1.41
CA VAL A 71 15.09 38.57 -1.89
C VAL A 71 15.39 38.75 -3.38
N ALA A 72 14.37 38.96 -4.21
CA ALA A 72 14.53 39.20 -5.65
C ALA A 72 15.34 40.47 -5.97
N SER A 73 15.35 41.47 -5.07
CA SER A 73 16.18 42.67 -5.25
C SER A 73 17.68 42.45 -4.97
N LEU A 74 18.04 41.30 -4.40
CA LEU A 74 19.40 40.99 -3.93
C LEU A 74 20.13 39.94 -4.78
N THR A 75 19.48 39.39 -5.80
CA THR A 75 20.01 38.25 -6.57
C THR A 75 19.48 38.26 -8.00
N ASP A 76 20.31 37.77 -8.94
CA ASP A 76 19.89 37.52 -10.34
C ASP A 76 19.28 36.12 -10.52
N ARG A 77 19.28 35.30 -9.45
CA ARG A 77 18.71 33.95 -9.47
C ARG A 77 17.17 34.01 -9.46
N PRO A 78 16.49 33.05 -10.09
CA PRO A 78 15.04 32.97 -10.04
C PRO A 78 14.51 32.89 -8.60
N VAL A 79 13.53 33.74 -8.30
CA VAL A 79 12.83 33.77 -7.00
C VAL A 79 11.37 33.38 -7.20
N ILE A 80 10.92 32.39 -6.43
CA ILE A 80 9.55 31.91 -6.40
C ILE A 80 8.89 32.40 -5.11
N GLY A 81 7.73 33.03 -5.22
CA GLY A 81 6.95 33.53 -4.08
C GLY A 81 5.76 32.63 -3.76
N VAL A 82 5.68 32.14 -2.53
CA VAL A 82 4.53 31.39 -1.99
C VAL A 82 3.77 32.28 -1.01
N PRO A 83 2.63 32.84 -1.41
CA PRO A 83 1.80 33.63 -0.51
C PRO A 83 1.19 32.72 0.55
N VAL A 84 1.27 33.13 1.81
CA VAL A 84 0.70 32.38 2.94
C VAL A 84 -0.64 33.00 3.34
N SER A 85 -1.63 32.15 3.57
CA SER A 85 -2.92 32.57 4.08
C SER A 85 -2.80 33.13 5.49
N ALA A 86 -3.06 34.43 5.63
CA ALA A 86 -3.00 35.16 6.89
C ALA A 86 -4.18 36.15 6.96
N ALA A 87 -3.91 37.46 7.01
CA ALA A 87 -4.95 38.48 6.86
C ALA A 87 -5.58 38.37 5.46
N LEU A 88 -6.88 38.64 5.34
CA LEU A 88 -7.62 38.64 4.06
C LEU A 88 -7.48 37.32 3.24
N GLY A 89 -7.25 36.19 3.90
CA GLY A 89 -7.11 34.88 3.26
C GLY A 89 -5.88 34.75 2.36
N GLY A 90 -4.85 35.60 2.54
CA GLY A 90 -3.61 35.59 1.75
C GLY A 90 -3.69 36.32 0.41
N LEU A 91 -4.82 36.98 0.10
CA LEU A 91 -4.97 37.75 -1.13
C LEU A 91 -4.04 38.98 -1.15
N ASP A 92 -3.80 39.57 0.00
CA ASP A 92 -2.83 40.65 0.19
C ASP A 92 -1.40 40.20 -0.14
N ALA A 93 -1.01 39.03 0.35
CA ALA A 93 0.28 38.42 0.05
C ALA A 93 0.41 38.13 -1.45
N LEU A 94 -0.61 37.49 -2.05
CA LEU A 94 -0.63 37.14 -3.47
C LEU A 94 -0.49 38.38 -4.35
N LEU A 95 -1.31 39.41 -4.10
CA LEU A 95 -1.30 40.65 -4.88
C LEU A 95 -0.02 41.45 -4.68
N SER A 96 0.58 41.42 -3.49
CA SER A 96 1.87 42.03 -3.23
C SER A 96 2.96 41.36 -4.08
N MET A 97 3.09 40.03 -3.99
CA MET A 97 4.09 39.27 -4.73
C MET A 97 3.93 39.38 -6.25
N ALA A 98 2.69 39.39 -6.75
CA ALA A 98 2.42 39.49 -8.19
C ALA A 98 2.67 40.88 -8.78
N GLN A 99 2.67 41.95 -7.96
CA GLN A 99 2.82 43.34 -8.40
C GLN A 99 4.22 43.92 -8.16
N MET A 100 5.25 43.06 -8.17
CA MET A 100 6.62 43.54 -7.97
C MET A 100 7.06 44.54 -9.06
N PRO A 101 7.84 45.56 -8.69
CA PRO A 101 8.26 46.60 -9.62
C PRO A 101 9.20 46.04 -10.69
N LYS A 102 9.33 46.80 -11.79
CA LYS A 102 10.28 46.49 -12.87
C LYS A 102 11.69 46.28 -12.29
N GLY A 103 12.32 45.16 -12.66
CA GLY A 103 13.67 44.80 -12.23
C GLY A 103 13.72 43.93 -10.97
N VAL A 104 12.58 43.59 -10.36
CA VAL A 104 12.49 42.70 -9.19
C VAL A 104 11.49 41.57 -9.48
N PRO A 105 11.75 40.70 -10.46
CA PRO A 105 10.79 39.68 -10.86
C PRO A 105 10.62 38.61 -9.77
N VAL A 106 9.37 38.27 -9.46
CA VAL A 106 9.00 37.14 -8.59
C VAL A 106 8.02 36.26 -9.34
N ALA A 107 8.30 34.95 -9.41
CA ALA A 107 7.38 33.97 -9.95
C ALA A 107 6.42 33.53 -8.83
N THR A 108 5.21 34.08 -8.82
CA THR A 108 4.25 33.85 -7.74
C THR A 108 3.39 32.61 -8.02
N VAL A 109 3.30 31.69 -7.05
CA VAL A 109 2.40 30.53 -7.09
C VAL A 109 1.12 30.79 -6.28
N GLY A 110 0.22 29.81 -6.24
CA GLY A 110 -1.02 29.90 -5.46
C GLY A 110 -0.79 30.03 -3.95
N ILE A 111 -1.81 30.51 -3.25
CA ILE A 111 -1.80 30.67 -1.78
C ILE A 111 -1.60 29.30 -1.11
N ASP A 112 -0.72 29.24 -0.10
CA ASP A 112 -0.32 28.05 0.67
C ASP A 112 0.25 26.89 -0.18
N ASN A 113 0.65 27.18 -1.42
CA ASN A 113 1.01 26.18 -2.41
C ASN A 113 2.53 25.98 -2.52
N GLY A 114 3.13 25.51 -1.42
CA GLY A 114 4.56 25.15 -1.37
C GLY A 114 4.94 24.07 -2.38
N GLN A 115 4.02 23.12 -2.66
CA GLN A 115 4.24 22.05 -3.64
C GLN A 115 4.48 22.59 -5.05
N ASN A 116 3.64 23.53 -5.51
CA ASN A 116 3.83 24.13 -6.84
C ASN A 116 5.09 24.97 -6.93
N ALA A 117 5.55 25.58 -5.84
CA ALA A 117 6.83 26.27 -5.84
C ALA A 117 8.00 25.29 -6.04
N ALA A 118 7.97 24.12 -5.41
CA ALA A 118 8.96 23.08 -5.62
C ALA A 118 8.94 22.53 -7.06
N HIS A 119 7.76 22.24 -7.62
CA HIS A 119 7.64 21.82 -9.02
C HIS A 119 8.11 22.89 -10.01
N LEU A 120 7.81 24.17 -9.74
CA LEU A 120 8.29 25.27 -10.57
C LEU A 120 9.81 25.41 -10.47
N ALA A 121 10.39 25.24 -9.27
CA ALA A 121 11.84 25.22 -9.09
C ALA A 121 12.48 24.08 -9.91
N ALA A 122 11.91 22.87 -9.86
CA ALA A 122 12.38 21.74 -10.66
C ALA A 122 12.37 22.02 -12.17
N ARG A 123 11.30 22.67 -12.67
CA ARG A 123 11.21 23.09 -14.08
C ARG A 123 12.26 24.13 -14.45
N ILE A 124 12.49 25.13 -13.59
CA ILE A 124 13.53 26.15 -13.78
C ILE A 124 14.92 25.51 -13.82
N LEU A 125 15.16 24.50 -12.99
CA LEU A 125 16.41 23.73 -12.98
C LEU A 125 16.59 22.81 -14.21
N GLY A 126 15.59 22.73 -15.10
CA GLY A 126 15.63 21.84 -16.26
C GLY A 126 15.46 20.36 -15.89
N LEU A 127 14.89 20.06 -14.71
CA LEU A 127 14.65 18.70 -14.22
C LEU A 127 13.27 18.18 -14.63
N ALA A 128 12.66 18.76 -15.68
CA ALA A 128 11.30 18.47 -16.11
C ALA A 128 11.06 16.98 -16.45
N ASP A 129 12.10 16.26 -16.89
CA ASP A 129 12.04 14.82 -17.17
C ASP A 129 11.94 13.95 -15.89
N ARG A 130 12.02 14.55 -14.70
CA ARG A 130 11.80 13.88 -13.40
C ARG A 130 10.40 14.10 -12.82
N ILE A 131 9.52 14.83 -13.52
CA ILE A 131 8.09 14.80 -13.19
C ILE A 131 7.59 13.44 -13.68
N SER A 132 7.76 12.42 -12.84
CA SER A 132 7.40 11.03 -13.12
C SER A 132 6.03 10.96 -13.80
N GLU A 133 5.97 10.41 -15.02
CA GLU A 133 4.73 9.80 -15.49
C GLU A 133 4.23 8.83 -14.41
N ALA A 134 2.90 8.68 -14.27
CA ALA A 134 2.38 7.65 -13.38
C ALA A 134 2.97 6.31 -13.82
N PRO A 135 3.44 5.48 -12.87
CA PRO A 135 3.85 4.13 -13.23
C PRO A 135 2.63 3.41 -13.83
N ARG A 136 2.83 2.83 -15.01
CA ARG A 136 1.80 2.07 -15.74
C ARG A 136 1.85 0.58 -15.40
N THR A 137 2.93 0.14 -14.75
CA THR A 137 3.12 -1.23 -14.26
C THR A 137 3.58 -1.24 -12.81
N TYR A 138 3.37 -2.38 -12.13
CA TYR A 138 3.87 -2.61 -10.77
C TYR A 138 5.41 -2.56 -10.71
N ALA A 139 6.08 -2.99 -11.79
CA ALA A 139 7.51 -2.87 -11.98
C ALA A 139 7.99 -1.41 -12.05
N GLU A 140 7.35 -0.57 -12.86
CA GLU A 140 7.62 0.88 -12.90
C GLU A 140 7.32 1.56 -11.57
N ALA A 141 6.37 1.03 -10.79
CA ALA A 141 6.11 1.47 -9.43
C ALA A 141 7.25 1.10 -8.45
N GLY A 142 8.25 0.33 -8.89
CA GLY A 142 9.45 -0.02 -8.13
C GLY A 142 9.44 -1.45 -7.58
N VAL A 143 8.54 -2.32 -8.04
CA VAL A 143 8.45 -3.72 -7.60
C VAL A 143 8.47 -4.65 -8.82
N ASP A 144 9.66 -5.12 -9.17
CA ASP A 144 9.86 -6.06 -10.28
C ASP A 144 9.61 -7.50 -9.81
N GLU A 145 8.44 -8.04 -10.14
CA GLU A 145 8.06 -9.41 -9.78
C GLU A 145 9.01 -10.48 -10.37
N ILE A 146 9.62 -10.22 -11.54
CA ILE A 146 10.54 -11.17 -12.18
C ILE A 146 11.82 -11.23 -11.36
N ALA A 147 12.41 -10.08 -11.04
CA ALA A 147 13.61 -10.02 -10.22
C ALA A 147 13.38 -10.62 -8.82
N VAL A 148 12.22 -10.36 -8.22
CA VAL A 148 11.83 -10.97 -6.94
C VAL A 148 11.70 -12.49 -7.07
N SER A 149 11.05 -12.99 -8.12
CA SER A 149 10.89 -14.43 -8.37
C SER A 149 12.22 -15.15 -8.60
N GLU A 150 13.16 -14.54 -9.34
CA GLU A 150 14.50 -15.07 -9.54
C GLU A 150 15.25 -15.18 -8.20
N GLY A 151 15.20 -14.13 -7.36
CA GLY A 151 15.81 -14.14 -6.03
C GLY A 151 15.19 -15.19 -5.10
N LEU A 152 13.87 -15.34 -5.11
CA LEU A 152 13.15 -16.33 -4.31
C LEU A 152 13.47 -17.78 -4.74
N THR A 153 13.79 -18.00 -6.00
CA THR A 153 14.17 -19.34 -6.50
C THR A 153 15.42 -19.85 -5.78
N VAL A 154 16.41 -18.98 -5.55
CA VAL A 154 17.64 -19.31 -4.81
C VAL A 154 17.34 -19.68 -3.35
N LEU A 155 16.49 -18.90 -2.67
CA LEU A 155 16.09 -19.21 -1.30
C LEU A 155 15.29 -20.52 -1.22
N GLY A 156 14.47 -20.80 -2.23
CA GLY A 156 13.68 -22.02 -2.34
C GLY A 156 14.52 -23.30 -2.36
N GLU A 157 15.77 -23.25 -2.84
CA GLU A 157 16.69 -24.40 -2.78
C GLU A 157 17.03 -24.78 -1.33
N PHE A 158 17.37 -23.79 -0.49
CA PHE A 158 17.68 -24.01 0.91
C PHE A 158 16.45 -24.44 1.72
N VAL A 159 15.28 -23.88 1.41
CA VAL A 159 14.03 -24.31 2.04
C VAL A 159 13.75 -25.79 1.74
N ARG A 160 13.85 -26.21 0.47
CA ARG A 160 13.64 -27.63 0.13
C ARG A 160 14.66 -28.56 0.75
N GLN A 161 15.93 -28.15 0.85
CA GLN A 161 16.93 -28.94 1.58
C GLN A 161 16.53 -29.14 3.05
N SER A 162 15.97 -28.12 3.70
CA SER A 162 15.53 -28.24 5.10
C SER A 162 14.39 -29.24 5.34
N PHE A 163 13.65 -29.62 4.28
CA PHE A 163 12.59 -30.63 4.38
C PHE A 163 13.14 -32.05 4.66
N GLU A 164 14.45 -32.28 4.63
CA GLU A 164 15.04 -33.54 5.09
C GLU A 164 14.91 -33.76 6.62
N TYR A 165 14.72 -32.69 7.39
CA TYR A 165 14.70 -32.73 8.86
C TYR A 165 13.35 -33.11 9.46
N SER A 166 12.27 -33.10 8.66
CA SER A 166 10.92 -33.49 9.10
C SER A 166 10.02 -33.81 7.92
N GLU A 167 8.92 -34.52 8.15
CA GLU A 167 7.93 -34.80 7.10
C GLU A 167 7.10 -33.54 6.83
N VAL A 168 7.31 -32.94 5.65
CA VAL A 168 6.65 -31.70 5.20
C VAL A 168 5.62 -32.02 4.12
N HIS A 169 4.46 -31.38 4.21
CA HIS A 169 3.40 -31.41 3.19
C HIS A 169 3.34 -30.06 2.46
N CYS A 170 3.04 -30.14 1.15
CA CYS A 170 3.19 -29.07 0.15
C CYS A 170 4.66 -28.77 -0.22
N ASP A 171 4.87 -28.17 -1.40
CA ASP A 171 6.19 -27.72 -1.84
C ASP A 171 6.38 -26.22 -1.57
N PHE A 172 7.64 -25.76 -1.60
CA PHE A 172 7.99 -24.35 -1.55
C PHE A 172 7.23 -23.54 -2.60
N GLY A 173 6.63 -22.44 -2.17
CA GLY A 173 5.85 -21.53 -3.03
C GLY A 173 4.33 -21.72 -2.97
N HIS A 174 3.84 -22.69 -2.18
CA HIS A 174 2.41 -22.76 -1.84
C HIS A 174 2.00 -21.64 -0.85
N TYR A 175 0.79 -21.68 -0.30
CA TYR A 175 0.28 -20.62 0.60
C TYR A 175 0.87 -20.74 2.01
N ALA A 176 0.87 -21.95 2.54
CA ALA A 176 1.59 -22.33 3.76
C ALA A 176 2.23 -23.71 3.54
N ASN A 177 3.15 -24.10 4.42
CA ASN A 177 3.66 -25.47 4.48
C ASN A 177 3.25 -26.10 5.80
N LEU A 178 3.08 -27.42 5.79
CA LEU A 178 2.70 -28.16 6.98
C LEU A 178 3.79 -29.15 7.38
N VAL A 179 4.05 -29.24 8.69
CA VAL A 179 4.97 -30.22 9.26
C VAL A 179 4.16 -31.25 10.03
N LYS A 180 4.44 -32.53 9.81
CA LYS A 180 3.81 -33.62 10.55
C LYS A 180 4.35 -33.69 11.97
N ILE A 181 3.45 -33.60 12.94
CA ILE A 181 3.77 -33.76 14.36
C ILE A 181 3.53 -35.20 14.81
N ASN A 182 2.42 -35.79 14.36
CA ASN A 182 2.08 -37.20 14.54
C ASN A 182 1.11 -37.64 13.42
N ASP A 183 0.64 -38.88 13.46
CA ASP A 183 -0.18 -39.46 12.38
C ASP A 183 -1.50 -38.71 12.12
N ASP A 184 -2.06 -38.07 13.14
CA ASP A 184 -3.35 -37.39 13.07
C ASP A 184 -3.23 -35.86 13.04
N MET A 185 -2.03 -35.30 13.15
CA MET A 185 -1.83 -33.86 13.30
C MET A 185 -0.64 -33.31 12.51
N LEU A 186 -0.97 -32.36 11.64
CA LEU A 186 -0.07 -31.47 10.92
C LEU A 186 -0.17 -30.07 11.54
N VAL A 187 0.95 -29.36 11.57
CA VAL A 187 1.01 -27.94 11.93
C VAL A 187 1.38 -27.14 10.70
N ALA A 188 0.52 -26.19 10.33
CA ALA A 188 0.78 -25.21 9.28
C ALA A 188 1.26 -23.90 9.89
N VAL A 189 2.22 -23.26 9.23
CA VAL A 189 2.72 -21.93 9.65
C VAL A 189 2.74 -21.01 8.43
N SER A 190 2.22 -19.80 8.61
CA SER A 190 2.29 -18.71 7.63
C SER A 190 2.85 -17.47 8.29
N THR A 191 3.74 -16.77 7.59
CA THR A 191 4.27 -15.47 8.00
C THR A 191 4.13 -14.48 6.85
N ASP A 192 3.56 -13.32 7.13
CA ASP A 192 3.32 -12.26 6.15
C ASP A 192 3.09 -10.93 6.88
N GLY A 193 3.26 -9.83 6.15
CA GLY A 193 3.04 -8.47 6.65
C GLY A 193 1.92 -7.73 5.94
N VAL A 194 1.67 -6.51 6.41
CA VAL A 194 0.68 -5.61 5.78
C VAL A 194 1.19 -5.08 4.42
N GLY A 195 2.50 -4.96 4.26
CA GLY A 195 3.12 -4.39 3.06
C GLY A 195 2.91 -2.89 2.92
N SER A 196 3.01 -2.35 1.69
CA SER A 196 3.05 -0.90 1.45
C SER A 196 1.75 -0.14 1.78
N LYS A 197 0.68 -0.84 2.18
CA LYS A 197 -0.52 -0.24 2.79
C LYS A 197 -0.23 0.50 4.09
N VAL A 198 0.81 0.12 4.84
CA VAL A 198 1.24 0.86 6.05
C VAL A 198 1.62 2.31 5.74
N LEU A 199 2.08 2.62 4.52
CA LEU A 199 2.40 4.00 4.13
C LEU A 199 1.13 4.86 4.06
N VAL A 200 0.03 4.31 3.56
CA VAL A 200 -1.27 5.02 3.53
C VAL A 200 -1.77 5.26 4.95
N ALA A 201 -1.64 4.26 5.83
CA ALA A 201 -1.99 4.39 7.25
C ALA A 201 -1.17 5.48 7.96
N GLN A 202 0.13 5.54 7.69
CA GLN A 202 1.03 6.59 8.20
C GLN A 202 0.63 7.99 7.71
N MET A 203 0.39 8.14 6.40
CA MET A 203 0.01 9.42 5.80
C MET A 203 -1.37 9.91 6.27
N ALA A 204 -2.29 8.99 6.55
CA ALA A 204 -3.63 9.28 7.07
C ALA A 204 -3.66 9.42 8.60
N GLU A 205 -2.57 9.07 9.31
CA GLU A 205 -2.52 8.92 10.76
C GLU A 205 -3.62 7.99 11.31
N ARG A 206 -3.90 6.89 10.60
CA ARG A 206 -4.96 5.93 10.90
C ARG A 206 -4.44 4.50 10.86
N PHE A 207 -4.45 3.82 12.00
CA PHE A 207 -3.93 2.47 12.18
C PHE A 207 -4.98 1.48 12.69
N ASP A 208 -6.26 1.88 12.69
CA ASP A 208 -7.39 1.14 13.24
C ASP A 208 -7.85 -0.05 12.38
N THR A 209 -7.20 -0.26 11.23
CA THR A 209 -7.51 -1.38 10.31
C THR A 209 -6.29 -2.25 9.97
N ILE A 210 -5.05 -1.74 10.06
CA ILE A 210 -3.86 -2.46 9.56
C ILE A 210 -3.54 -3.74 10.32
N GLY A 211 -3.96 -3.87 11.58
CA GLY A 211 -3.84 -5.13 12.31
C GLY A 211 -4.78 -6.21 11.80
N GLN A 212 -5.96 -5.83 11.25
CA GLN A 212 -6.83 -6.78 10.56
C GLN A 212 -6.17 -7.29 9.28
N ASP A 213 -5.52 -6.40 8.52
CA ASP A 213 -4.77 -6.78 7.32
C ASP A 213 -3.66 -7.79 7.65
N CYS A 214 -2.87 -7.51 8.69
CA CYS A 214 -1.78 -8.38 9.13
C CYS A 214 -2.27 -9.80 9.49
N VAL A 215 -3.36 -9.89 10.27
CA VAL A 215 -3.95 -11.19 10.63
C VAL A 215 -4.52 -11.89 9.40
N ALA A 216 -5.32 -11.19 8.59
CA ALA A 216 -6.01 -11.75 7.43
C ALA A 216 -5.04 -12.34 6.41
N MET A 217 -3.92 -11.66 6.10
CA MET A 217 -2.89 -12.16 5.19
C MET A 217 -2.36 -13.53 5.60
N ASN A 218 -2.18 -13.76 6.90
CA ASN A 218 -1.64 -15.00 7.43
C ASN A 218 -2.70 -16.11 7.54
N VAL A 219 -3.86 -15.82 8.13
CA VAL A 219 -4.88 -16.85 8.39
C VAL A 219 -5.58 -17.33 7.11
N ASN A 220 -5.71 -16.45 6.11
CA ASN A 220 -6.28 -16.82 4.82
C ASN A 220 -5.35 -17.77 4.03
N ASP A 221 -4.03 -17.65 4.21
CA ASP A 221 -3.06 -18.57 3.59
C ASP A 221 -3.05 -19.94 4.29
N LEU A 222 -3.31 -20.00 5.60
CA LEU A 222 -3.48 -21.28 6.32
C LEU A 222 -4.67 -22.09 5.82
N ILE A 223 -5.83 -21.45 5.64
CA ILE A 223 -7.02 -22.17 5.15
C ILE A 223 -6.85 -22.67 3.71
N CYS A 224 -5.94 -22.05 2.92
CA CYS A 224 -5.66 -22.51 1.57
C CYS A 224 -5.08 -23.92 1.51
N VAL A 225 -4.41 -24.36 2.58
CA VAL A 225 -3.89 -25.72 2.72
C VAL A 225 -4.78 -26.63 3.57
N GLY A 226 -5.99 -26.18 3.89
CA GLY A 226 -6.95 -26.89 4.72
C GLY A 226 -6.68 -26.81 6.22
N ALA A 227 -5.75 -25.96 6.67
CA ALA A 227 -5.42 -25.82 8.08
C ALA A 227 -6.34 -24.84 8.82
N GLU A 228 -6.80 -25.26 9.98
CA GLU A 228 -7.62 -24.47 10.90
C GLU A 228 -6.72 -23.58 11.76
N PRO A 229 -6.82 -22.23 11.69
CA PRO A 229 -5.99 -21.34 12.51
C PRO A 229 -6.23 -21.55 14.01
N VAL A 230 -5.17 -21.57 14.80
CA VAL A 230 -5.22 -21.78 16.27
C VAL A 230 -4.48 -20.73 17.08
N ALA A 231 -3.57 -19.96 16.48
CA ALA A 231 -2.78 -18.94 17.18
C ALA A 231 -2.22 -17.88 16.23
N PHE A 232 -1.94 -16.70 16.78
CA PHE A 232 -1.28 -15.60 16.09
C PHE A 232 -0.22 -14.91 16.97
N VAL A 233 0.89 -14.48 16.37
CA VAL A 233 1.89 -13.60 16.98
C VAL A 233 2.27 -12.47 16.01
N ASP A 234 2.63 -11.30 16.54
CA ASP A 234 2.99 -10.12 15.75
C ASP A 234 4.43 -9.62 15.97
N TYR A 235 4.96 -8.92 14.97
CA TYR A 235 6.22 -8.20 15.03
C TYR A 235 6.00 -6.77 14.52
N LEU A 236 6.20 -5.80 15.40
CA LEU A 236 6.05 -4.38 15.11
C LEU A 236 7.42 -3.70 15.14
N ALA A 237 7.92 -3.28 13.98
CA ALA A 237 9.13 -2.49 13.87
C ALA A 237 8.81 -1.03 13.60
N CYS A 238 9.40 -0.11 14.36
CA CYS A 238 9.14 1.33 14.24
C CYS A 238 10.45 2.11 14.11
N ARG A 239 10.45 3.21 13.38
CA ARG A 239 11.61 4.12 13.34
C ARG A 239 11.85 4.81 14.68
N THR A 240 10.76 5.26 15.30
CA THR A 240 10.73 5.88 16.62
C THR A 240 9.59 5.28 17.43
N PRO A 241 9.59 5.38 18.77
CA PRO A 241 8.47 4.90 19.58
C PRO A 241 7.14 5.50 19.11
N LEU A 242 6.18 4.63 18.78
CA LEU A 242 4.85 5.08 18.38
C LEU A 242 4.08 5.65 19.59
N PRO A 243 3.23 6.66 19.36
CA PRO A 243 2.38 7.18 20.42
C PRO A 243 1.35 6.12 20.86
N ALA A 244 0.94 6.17 22.12
CA ALA A 244 0.04 5.19 22.72
C ALA A 244 -1.30 5.02 21.97
N TRP A 245 -1.80 6.08 21.34
CA TRP A 245 -3.04 6.02 20.55
C TRP A 245 -2.89 5.16 19.28
N ALA A 246 -1.72 5.20 18.62
CA ALA A 246 -1.45 4.41 17.42
C ALA A 246 -1.29 2.93 17.79
N LEU A 247 -0.52 2.64 18.84
CA LEU A 247 -0.37 1.29 19.39
C LEU A 247 -1.73 0.69 19.80
N LYS A 248 -2.59 1.51 20.42
CA LYS A 248 -3.95 1.09 20.77
C LYS A 248 -4.76 0.71 19.53
N GLN A 249 -4.76 1.52 18.48
CA GLN A 249 -5.46 1.23 17.23
C GLN A 249 -4.96 -0.06 16.56
N ILE A 250 -3.64 -0.25 16.51
CA ILE A 250 -3.03 -1.48 15.99
C ILE A 250 -3.50 -2.68 16.80
N GLY A 251 -3.36 -2.64 18.13
CA GLY A 251 -3.76 -3.74 19.01
C GLY A 251 -5.26 -4.06 18.94
N GLU A 252 -6.12 -3.05 18.89
CA GLU A 252 -7.58 -3.23 18.75
C GLU A 252 -7.95 -3.88 17.40
N SER A 253 -7.25 -3.50 16.32
CA SER A 253 -7.48 -4.06 14.99
C SER A 253 -6.99 -5.51 14.85
N ILE A 254 -5.84 -5.86 15.45
CA ILE A 254 -5.39 -7.27 15.56
C ILE A 254 -6.42 -8.09 16.36
N LEU A 255 -6.83 -7.59 17.54
CA LEU A 255 -7.79 -8.28 18.40
C LEU A 255 -9.12 -8.53 17.70
N LYS A 256 -9.57 -7.58 16.87
CA LYS A 256 -10.80 -7.72 16.09
C LYS A 256 -10.71 -8.87 15.09
N ALA A 257 -9.65 -8.96 14.29
CA ALA A 257 -9.49 -10.05 13.33
C ALA A 257 -9.26 -11.40 14.03
N CYS A 258 -8.48 -11.45 15.11
CA CYS A 258 -8.31 -12.68 15.90
C CYS A 258 -9.64 -13.16 16.51
N ARG A 259 -10.52 -12.23 16.92
CA ARG A 259 -11.88 -12.57 17.37
C ARG A 259 -12.74 -13.15 16.25
N GLU A 260 -12.69 -12.58 15.05
CA GLU A 260 -13.38 -13.11 13.86
C GLU A 260 -12.88 -14.52 13.51
N CYS A 261 -11.58 -14.78 13.68
CA CYS A 261 -10.98 -16.10 13.53
C CYS A 261 -11.24 -17.04 14.71
N GLY A 262 -11.62 -16.54 15.89
CA GLY A 262 -11.73 -17.34 17.11
C GLY A 262 -10.38 -17.86 17.65
N ILE A 263 -9.29 -17.10 17.46
CA ILE A 263 -7.93 -17.48 17.90
C ILE A 263 -7.37 -16.46 18.92
N PRO A 264 -6.45 -16.88 19.82
CA PRO A 264 -5.73 -15.98 20.69
C PRO A 264 -4.55 -15.28 20.00
N ILE A 265 -4.22 -14.09 20.49
CA ILE A 265 -2.91 -13.45 20.27
C ILE A 265 -1.98 -13.98 21.36
N LEU A 266 -0.94 -14.73 21.00
CA LEU A 266 -0.04 -15.36 21.97
C LEU A 266 1.07 -14.43 22.47
N GLY A 267 1.30 -13.33 21.77
CA GLY A 267 2.32 -12.34 22.07
C GLY A 267 2.86 -11.73 20.81
N GLY A 268 3.80 -10.82 20.97
CA GLY A 268 4.49 -10.18 19.87
C GLY A 268 5.77 -9.52 20.34
N GLU A 269 6.52 -8.96 19.39
CA GLU A 269 7.77 -8.26 19.65
C GLU A 269 7.70 -6.83 19.08
N THR A 270 8.32 -5.88 19.77
CA THR A 270 8.37 -4.48 19.33
C THR A 270 9.80 -3.99 19.25
N ALA A 271 10.22 -3.56 18.06
CA ALA A 271 11.58 -3.09 17.81
C ALA A 271 11.59 -1.60 17.40
N ILE A 272 12.54 -0.84 17.96
CA ILE A 272 12.81 0.54 17.53
C ILE A 272 14.10 0.54 16.71
N LEU A 273 13.97 0.80 15.40
CA LEU A 273 15.03 0.63 14.41
C LEU A 273 15.17 1.90 13.53
N PRO A 274 15.76 3.00 14.06
CA PRO A 274 15.79 4.30 13.38
C PRO A 274 16.52 4.31 12.03
N GLU A 275 17.54 3.46 11.87
CA GLU A 275 18.37 3.38 10.66
C GLU A 275 17.83 2.40 9.62
N ILE A 276 16.85 1.56 9.99
CA ILE A 276 16.28 0.53 9.11
C ILE A 276 14.90 0.95 8.62
N ILE A 277 14.04 1.40 9.54
CA ILE A 277 12.65 1.71 9.21
C ILE A 277 12.56 3.10 8.58
N SER A 278 12.10 3.10 7.34
CA SER A 278 11.80 4.29 6.54
C SER A 278 10.30 4.38 6.28
N GLY A 279 9.78 5.58 6.03
CA GLY A 279 8.35 5.81 5.85
C GLY A 279 7.99 7.28 6.05
N HIS A 280 6.71 7.56 6.31
CA HIS A 280 6.21 8.92 6.46
C HIS A 280 6.28 9.39 7.91
N GLY A 281 7.26 10.26 8.20
CA GLY A 281 7.36 10.96 9.48
C GLY A 281 7.68 10.07 10.68
N PRO A 282 7.36 10.51 11.91
CA PRO A 282 7.68 9.79 13.15
C PRO A 282 6.82 8.53 13.37
N LEU A 283 5.83 8.30 12.51
CA LEU A 283 4.93 7.15 12.57
C LEU A 283 5.38 5.99 11.66
N ALA A 284 6.56 6.12 11.03
CA ALA A 284 7.12 5.08 10.17
C ALA A 284 7.25 3.74 10.92
N LEU A 285 6.58 2.72 10.38
CA LEU A 285 6.52 1.37 10.93
C LEU A 285 6.46 0.30 9.84
N ASP A 286 6.79 -0.92 10.23
CA ASP A 286 6.43 -2.15 9.56
C ASP A 286 5.68 -3.06 10.55
N LEU A 287 4.68 -3.79 10.06
CA LEU A 287 3.86 -4.71 10.84
C LEU A 287 3.80 -6.05 10.12
N ALA A 288 4.39 -7.06 10.75
CA ALA A 288 4.38 -8.44 10.31
C ALA A 288 3.67 -9.33 11.34
N GLY A 289 3.17 -10.47 10.88
CA GLY A 289 2.44 -11.44 11.67
C GLY A 289 2.84 -12.85 11.32
N THR A 290 2.57 -13.77 12.23
CA THR A 290 2.69 -15.21 11.98
C THR A 290 1.48 -15.90 12.56
N ALA A 291 0.77 -16.66 11.72
CA ALA A 291 -0.31 -17.51 12.16
C ALA A 291 0.13 -18.98 12.18
N VAL A 292 -0.39 -19.71 13.17
CA VAL A 292 -0.23 -21.17 13.28
C VAL A 292 -1.60 -21.82 13.11
N GLY A 293 -1.67 -22.85 12.28
CA GLY A 293 -2.86 -23.66 12.06
C GLY A 293 -2.58 -25.14 12.24
N VAL A 294 -3.65 -25.92 12.39
CA VAL A 294 -3.58 -27.38 12.49
C VAL A 294 -4.47 -28.04 11.43
N ALA A 295 -4.04 -29.18 10.92
CA ALA A 295 -4.81 -29.98 9.98
C ALA A 295 -4.65 -31.47 10.30
N SER A 296 -5.66 -32.28 9.96
CA SER A 296 -5.51 -33.72 9.89
C SER A 296 -4.84 -34.11 8.57
N SER A 297 -4.10 -35.22 8.54
CA SER A 297 -3.41 -35.70 7.33
C SER A 297 -4.35 -35.90 6.13
N GLY A 298 -5.60 -36.32 6.38
CA GLY A 298 -6.63 -36.50 5.33
C GLY A 298 -7.37 -35.23 4.91
N ASP A 299 -7.16 -34.10 5.60
CA ASP A 299 -7.86 -32.85 5.36
C ASP A 299 -7.04 -31.83 4.56
N VAL A 300 -5.79 -32.17 4.21
CA VAL A 300 -4.88 -31.29 3.48
C VAL A 300 -5.44 -30.97 2.09
N ILE A 301 -5.43 -29.69 1.74
CA ILE A 301 -5.85 -29.18 0.43
C ILE A 301 -4.59 -28.70 -0.30
N ASP A 302 -4.09 -29.49 -1.24
CA ASP A 302 -2.88 -29.18 -2.01
C ASP A 302 -3.14 -29.03 -3.52
N GLY A 303 -4.42 -29.07 -3.92
CA GLY A 303 -4.86 -29.03 -5.31
C GLY A 303 -4.77 -30.37 -6.05
N SER A 304 -4.20 -31.42 -5.46
CA SER A 304 -4.07 -32.74 -6.10
C SER A 304 -5.43 -33.43 -6.36
N ALA A 305 -6.50 -32.97 -5.69
CA ALA A 305 -7.86 -33.44 -5.89
C ALA A 305 -8.59 -32.77 -7.07
N ILE A 306 -8.04 -31.68 -7.62
CA ILE A 306 -8.65 -30.90 -8.71
C ILE A 306 -8.71 -31.73 -10.00
N ARG A 307 -9.85 -31.68 -10.69
CA ARG A 307 -10.10 -32.37 -11.97
C ARG A 307 -10.65 -31.39 -13.00
N PRO A 308 -10.43 -31.64 -14.30
CA PRO A 308 -11.18 -30.95 -15.35
C PRO A 308 -12.68 -31.12 -15.13
N GLY A 309 -13.44 -30.04 -15.30
CA GLY A 309 -14.87 -29.95 -15.00
C GLY A 309 -15.21 -29.44 -13.60
N ASP A 310 -14.22 -29.27 -12.72
CA ASP A 310 -14.47 -28.64 -11.41
C ASP A 310 -14.82 -27.16 -11.58
N ALA A 311 -15.75 -26.69 -10.75
CA ALA A 311 -16.22 -25.33 -10.75
C ALA A 311 -15.32 -24.43 -9.90
N ILE A 312 -15.17 -23.18 -10.32
CA ILE A 312 -14.41 -22.15 -9.63
C ILE A 312 -15.40 -21.16 -9.01
N ILE A 313 -15.45 -21.12 -7.69
CA ILE A 313 -16.28 -20.20 -6.91
C ILE A 313 -15.41 -19.04 -6.41
N GLY A 314 -15.79 -17.81 -6.71
CA GLY A 314 -15.13 -16.60 -6.22
C GLY A 314 -15.92 -15.94 -5.09
N VAL A 315 -15.26 -15.60 -3.99
CA VAL A 315 -15.84 -14.85 -2.86
C VAL A 315 -15.39 -13.39 -2.94
N ARG A 316 -16.35 -12.48 -2.80
CA ARG A 316 -16.14 -11.03 -2.94
C ARG A 316 -15.03 -10.52 -2.01
N SER A 317 -14.16 -9.67 -2.55
CA SER A 317 -13.28 -8.78 -1.77
C SER A 317 -13.98 -7.45 -1.50
N ASN A 318 -13.59 -6.76 -0.43
CA ASN A 318 -14.15 -5.47 -0.06
C ASN A 318 -13.32 -4.27 -0.55
N GLY A 319 -12.32 -4.50 -1.41
CA GLY A 319 -11.38 -3.49 -1.91
C GLY A 319 -10.05 -4.11 -2.34
N LEU A 320 -8.97 -3.33 -2.27
CA LEU A 320 -7.62 -3.77 -2.66
C LEU A 320 -7.01 -4.84 -1.72
N HIS A 321 -7.61 -5.04 -0.54
CA HIS A 321 -7.03 -5.82 0.55
C HIS A 321 -5.66 -5.26 0.98
N SER A 322 -4.58 -6.04 0.93
CA SER A 322 -3.22 -5.62 1.34
C SER A 322 -2.20 -5.72 0.19
N ASN A 323 -2.64 -5.77 -1.07
CA ASN A 323 -1.77 -5.97 -2.24
C ASN A 323 -1.95 -4.86 -3.30
N GLY A 324 -0.92 -4.63 -4.13
CA GLY A 324 -0.96 -3.61 -5.20
C GLY A 324 -0.81 -2.15 -4.71
N PHE A 325 -0.62 -1.92 -3.41
CA PHE A 325 -0.62 -0.58 -2.81
C PHE A 325 0.47 0.34 -3.31
N THR A 326 1.63 -0.18 -3.73
CA THR A 326 2.69 0.66 -4.31
C THR A 326 2.22 1.36 -5.58
N LEU A 327 1.54 0.63 -6.48
CA LEU A 327 0.99 1.16 -7.72
C LEU A 327 -0.23 2.05 -7.44
N ALA A 328 -1.20 1.55 -6.66
CA ALA A 328 -2.41 2.30 -6.32
C ALA A 328 -2.09 3.64 -5.65
N ARG A 329 -1.17 3.66 -4.68
CA ARG A 329 -0.73 4.88 -3.99
C ARG A 329 -0.06 5.86 -4.96
N LYS A 330 0.86 5.39 -5.80
CA LYS A 330 1.57 6.25 -6.76
C LYS A 330 0.65 6.84 -7.82
N VAL A 331 -0.39 6.11 -8.24
CA VAL A 331 -1.39 6.60 -9.19
C VAL A 331 -2.33 7.60 -8.52
N LEU A 332 -3.03 7.16 -7.46
CA LEU A 332 -4.13 7.93 -6.88
C LEU A 332 -3.64 9.18 -6.13
N LEU A 333 -2.49 9.14 -5.47
CA LEU A 333 -1.98 10.31 -4.74
C LEU A 333 -1.38 11.41 -5.62
N ARG A 334 -1.27 11.18 -6.94
CA ARG A 334 -0.94 12.25 -7.90
C ARG A 334 -2.15 13.16 -8.15
N GLU A 335 -3.34 12.58 -8.18
CA GLU A 335 -4.58 13.26 -8.55
C GLU A 335 -5.43 13.64 -7.33
N TYR A 336 -5.31 12.89 -6.23
CA TYR A 336 -6.15 13.02 -5.05
C TYR A 336 -5.35 13.14 -3.76
N SER A 337 -5.86 13.94 -2.83
CA SER A 337 -5.48 13.89 -1.42
C SER A 337 -6.21 12.76 -0.70
N LEU A 338 -5.61 12.22 0.36
CA LEU A 338 -6.23 11.18 1.20
C LEU A 338 -7.59 11.59 1.80
N ASN A 339 -7.84 12.89 1.96
CA ASN A 339 -9.08 13.42 2.50
C ASN A 339 -10.13 13.77 1.43
N ASP A 340 -9.81 13.61 0.15
CA ASP A 340 -10.77 13.90 -0.92
C ASP A 340 -11.87 12.84 -0.94
N THR A 341 -13.12 13.29 -1.07
CA THR A 341 -14.29 12.41 -1.18
C THR A 341 -14.41 11.87 -2.60
N LEU A 342 -14.44 10.55 -2.72
CA LEU A 342 -14.63 9.84 -3.98
C LEU A 342 -16.11 9.86 -4.41
N PRO A 343 -16.41 9.61 -5.70
CA PRO A 343 -17.79 9.67 -6.21
C PRO A 343 -18.80 8.74 -5.50
N TRP A 344 -18.33 7.69 -4.84
CA TRP A 344 -19.15 6.75 -4.08
C TRP A 344 -19.25 7.05 -2.57
N GLY A 345 -18.79 8.23 -2.13
CA GLY A 345 -19.18 8.81 -0.83
C GLY A 345 -18.27 8.54 0.36
N CYS A 346 -17.09 7.94 0.16
CA CYS A 346 -16.04 7.84 1.18
C CYS A 346 -14.80 8.63 0.77
N THR A 347 -13.93 8.92 1.74
CA THR A 347 -12.62 9.51 1.47
C THR A 347 -11.67 8.50 0.82
N LEU A 348 -10.65 8.98 0.09
CA LEU A 348 -9.62 8.11 -0.46
C LEU A 348 -8.91 7.28 0.63
N ALA A 349 -8.66 7.88 1.81
CA ALA A 349 -8.11 7.15 2.95
C ALA A 349 -9.04 6.01 3.41
N GLU A 350 -10.34 6.25 3.52
CA GLU A 350 -11.30 5.21 3.91
C GLU A 350 -11.35 4.07 2.89
N GLU A 351 -11.31 4.38 1.59
CA GLU A 351 -11.30 3.38 0.53
C GLU A 351 -10.02 2.52 0.57
N LEU A 352 -8.85 3.17 0.65
CA LEU A 352 -7.57 2.48 0.66
C LEU A 352 -7.30 1.73 1.97
N LEU A 353 -7.88 2.17 3.09
CA LEU A 353 -7.69 1.54 4.41
C LEU A 353 -8.80 0.55 4.78
N ARG A 354 -9.71 0.18 3.86
CA ARG A 354 -10.66 -0.92 4.08
C ARG A 354 -9.87 -2.18 4.47
N PRO A 355 -10.19 -2.84 5.61
CA PRO A 355 -9.42 -3.99 6.09
C PRO A 355 -9.62 -5.20 5.18
N THR A 356 -8.58 -5.99 5.00
CA THR A 356 -8.66 -7.27 4.27
C THR A 356 -9.68 -8.20 4.92
N THR A 357 -10.50 -8.85 4.09
CA THR A 357 -11.54 -9.78 4.55
C THR A 357 -10.89 -11.02 5.16
N VAL A 358 -11.37 -11.45 6.33
CA VAL A 358 -10.98 -12.72 6.97
C VAL A 358 -11.90 -13.83 6.46
N TYR A 359 -11.35 -14.81 5.74
CA TYR A 359 -12.13 -15.90 5.14
C TYR A 359 -12.18 -17.18 5.99
N VAL A 360 -11.62 -17.18 7.19
CA VAL A 360 -11.71 -18.32 8.13
C VAL A 360 -13.16 -18.74 8.43
N PRO A 361 -14.12 -17.82 8.66
CA PRO A 361 -15.53 -18.21 8.82
C PRO A 361 -16.12 -18.90 7.59
N HIS A 362 -15.70 -18.50 6.38
CA HIS A 362 -16.14 -19.10 5.11
C HIS A 362 -15.65 -20.54 4.98
N PHE A 363 -14.36 -20.76 5.25
CA PHE A 363 -13.77 -22.09 5.27
C PHE A 363 -14.49 -23.04 6.25
N ARG A 364 -14.73 -22.57 7.49
CA ARG A 364 -15.47 -23.33 8.50
C ARG A 364 -16.91 -23.63 8.07
N ALA A 365 -17.58 -22.68 7.43
CA ALA A 365 -18.94 -22.86 6.93
C ALA A 365 -19.01 -23.94 5.84
N LEU A 366 -18.09 -23.92 4.87
CA LEU A 366 -17.98 -24.94 3.82
C LEU A 366 -17.70 -26.34 4.41
N ARG A 367 -16.76 -26.44 5.35
CA ARG A 367 -16.46 -27.70 6.06
C ARG A 367 -17.68 -28.22 6.82
N LYS A 368 -18.40 -27.35 7.51
CA LYS A 368 -19.64 -27.71 8.24
C LYS A 368 -20.76 -28.17 7.30
N ALA A 369 -20.85 -27.57 6.11
CA ALA A 369 -21.79 -27.97 5.06
C ALA A 369 -21.34 -29.24 4.30
N GLN A 370 -20.18 -29.81 4.65
CA GLN A 370 -19.61 -31.00 4.02
C GLN A 370 -19.45 -30.82 2.50
N VAL A 371 -18.99 -29.65 2.08
CA VAL A 371 -18.58 -29.39 0.70
C VAL A 371 -17.24 -30.10 0.44
N ASP A 372 -17.13 -30.78 -0.70
CA ASP A 372 -15.89 -31.35 -1.22
C ASP A 372 -15.00 -30.23 -1.79
N ILE A 373 -14.12 -29.70 -0.95
CA ILE A 373 -13.21 -28.63 -1.33
C ILE A 373 -11.94 -29.23 -1.94
N ARG A 374 -11.74 -29.01 -3.24
CA ARG A 374 -10.60 -29.56 -3.99
C ARG A 374 -9.44 -28.59 -4.08
N GLY A 375 -9.69 -27.29 -3.93
CA GLY A 375 -8.68 -26.25 -3.91
C GLY A 375 -9.18 -24.97 -3.28
N ILE A 376 -8.29 -24.23 -2.64
CA ILE A 376 -8.55 -22.88 -2.13
C ILE A 376 -7.38 -21.99 -2.52
N ALA A 377 -7.69 -20.81 -3.06
CA ALA A 377 -6.70 -19.83 -3.46
C ALA A 377 -7.04 -18.46 -2.88
N HIS A 378 -6.16 -17.94 -2.00
CA HIS A 378 -6.23 -16.58 -1.51
C HIS A 378 -5.66 -15.62 -2.57
N ILE A 379 -6.50 -14.70 -3.06
CA ILE A 379 -6.18 -13.82 -4.18
C ILE A 379 -5.49 -12.55 -3.65
N THR A 380 -4.15 -12.63 -3.61
CA THR A 380 -3.24 -11.60 -3.09
C THR A 380 -2.39 -11.00 -4.23
N GLY A 381 -1.11 -10.66 -3.99
CA GLY A 381 -0.18 -10.23 -5.04
C GLY A 381 -0.12 -11.24 -6.19
N SER A 382 0.08 -10.75 -7.42
CA SER A 382 -0.09 -11.53 -8.66
C SER A 382 -1.53 -11.97 -8.96
N ALA A 383 -2.52 -11.56 -8.15
CA ALA A 383 -3.95 -11.72 -8.36
C ALA A 383 -4.37 -13.17 -8.69
N PHE A 384 -5.15 -13.38 -9.76
CA PHE A 384 -5.65 -14.70 -10.15
C PHE A 384 -4.54 -15.70 -10.50
N ARG A 385 -3.30 -15.25 -10.76
CA ARG A 385 -2.16 -16.18 -10.93
C ARG A 385 -1.88 -16.99 -9.66
N LYS A 386 -2.36 -16.54 -8.49
CA LYS A 386 -2.26 -17.31 -7.24
C LYS A 386 -2.88 -18.70 -7.38
N ILE A 387 -3.95 -18.85 -8.18
CA ILE A 387 -4.60 -20.14 -8.44
C ILE A 387 -3.61 -21.18 -9.02
N LEU A 388 -2.57 -20.75 -9.75
CA LEU A 388 -1.54 -21.64 -10.31
C LEU A 388 -0.73 -22.38 -9.24
N ARG A 389 -0.78 -21.96 -7.98
CA ARG A 389 -0.19 -22.69 -6.84
C ARG A 389 -0.89 -24.01 -6.56
N LEU A 390 -2.12 -24.20 -7.05
CA LEU A 390 -2.92 -25.42 -6.90
C LEU A 390 -2.62 -26.49 -7.98
N GLY A 391 -1.69 -26.23 -8.89
CA GLY A 391 -1.22 -27.21 -9.86
C GLY A 391 -1.37 -26.82 -11.33
N GLY A 392 -1.01 -27.77 -12.19
CA GLY A 392 -0.95 -27.60 -13.63
C GLY A 392 -2.29 -27.86 -14.31
N HIS A 393 -3.23 -26.92 -14.20
CA HIS A 393 -4.49 -26.93 -14.94
C HIS A 393 -4.69 -25.63 -15.72
N HIS A 394 -5.69 -25.62 -16.60
CA HIS A 394 -6.22 -24.36 -17.12
C HIS A 394 -7.39 -23.93 -16.24
N TYR A 395 -7.23 -22.80 -15.57
CA TYR A 395 -8.29 -22.17 -14.78
C TYR A 395 -8.95 -21.10 -15.65
N GLY A 396 -10.14 -21.41 -16.18
CA GLY A 396 -10.90 -20.50 -17.03
C GLY A 396 -11.85 -19.66 -16.20
N ILE A 397 -11.55 -18.38 -16.01
CA ILE A 397 -12.46 -17.41 -15.41
C ILE A 397 -13.30 -16.82 -16.55
N SER A 398 -14.60 -17.05 -16.54
CA SER A 398 -15.52 -16.63 -17.61
C SER A 398 -16.51 -15.56 -17.15
N GLU A 399 -16.78 -15.49 -15.86
CA GLU A 399 -17.74 -14.57 -15.28
C GLU A 399 -17.13 -13.89 -14.04
N LEU A 400 -17.16 -12.57 -14.01
CA LEU A 400 -16.73 -11.81 -12.84
C LEU A 400 -17.88 -10.92 -12.35
N PRO A 401 -18.01 -10.71 -11.03
CA PRO A 401 -19.00 -9.79 -10.51
C PRO A 401 -18.70 -8.35 -10.92
N GLU A 402 -19.63 -7.46 -10.62
CA GLU A 402 -19.38 -6.03 -10.81
C GLU A 402 -18.14 -5.59 -10.02
N MET A 403 -17.16 -5.12 -10.78
CA MET A 403 -15.86 -4.69 -10.27
C MET A 403 -16.02 -3.47 -9.36
N PRO A 404 -15.46 -3.48 -8.13
CA PRO A 404 -15.44 -2.31 -7.27
C PRO A 404 -14.85 -1.07 -7.97
N PRO A 405 -15.44 0.13 -7.76
CA PRO A 405 -15.13 1.31 -8.57
C PRO A 405 -13.68 1.81 -8.39
N VAL A 406 -13.04 1.49 -7.26
CA VAL A 406 -11.63 1.83 -7.01
C VAL A 406 -10.67 1.24 -8.05
N PHE A 407 -10.95 0.03 -8.58
CA PHE A 407 -10.10 -0.57 -9.60
C PHE A 407 -10.21 0.17 -10.93
N ARG A 408 -11.42 0.59 -11.32
CA ARG A 408 -11.63 1.44 -12.49
C ARG A 408 -10.93 2.79 -12.33
N LEU A 409 -11.04 3.40 -11.14
CA LEU A 409 -10.36 4.66 -10.85
C LEU A 409 -8.84 4.53 -11.01
N ILE A 410 -8.22 3.49 -10.44
CA ILE A 410 -6.78 3.23 -10.59
C ILE A 410 -6.42 3.02 -12.07
N GLN A 411 -7.23 2.26 -12.80
CA GLN A 411 -6.98 1.95 -14.21
C GLN A 411 -7.03 3.21 -15.08
N GLU A 412 -8.05 4.05 -14.89
CA GLU A 412 -8.28 5.26 -15.68
C GLU A 412 -7.23 6.35 -15.36
N GLU A 413 -7.00 6.65 -14.08
CA GLU A 413 -6.03 7.68 -13.65
C GLU A 413 -4.58 7.27 -13.94
N GLY A 414 -4.28 5.97 -13.88
CA GLY A 414 -2.95 5.44 -14.16
C GLY A 414 -2.68 5.17 -15.65
N GLY A 415 -3.73 5.17 -16.48
CA GLY A 415 -3.63 4.68 -17.87
C GLY A 415 -3.09 3.25 -17.95
N ILE A 416 -3.46 2.42 -16.97
CA ILE A 416 -2.94 1.05 -16.79
C ILE A 416 -3.67 0.10 -17.74
N ASP A 417 -2.94 -0.82 -18.38
CA ASP A 417 -3.55 -1.85 -19.21
C ASP A 417 -4.34 -2.85 -18.35
N TRP A 418 -5.47 -3.35 -18.86
CA TRP A 418 -6.29 -4.31 -18.11
C TRP A 418 -5.51 -5.57 -17.72
N ARG A 419 -4.58 -6.03 -18.57
CA ARG A 419 -3.74 -7.18 -18.24
C ARG A 419 -2.95 -6.94 -16.95
N GLU A 420 -2.38 -5.75 -16.79
CA GLU A 420 -1.64 -5.37 -15.59
C GLU A 420 -2.57 -5.31 -14.37
N MET A 421 -3.76 -4.72 -14.52
CA MET A 421 -4.77 -4.68 -13.45
C MET A 421 -5.08 -6.10 -12.93
N PHE A 422 -5.35 -7.05 -13.83
CA PHE A 422 -5.64 -8.45 -13.53
C PHE A 422 -4.43 -9.26 -13.04
N THR A 423 -3.22 -8.74 -13.15
CA THR A 423 -2.02 -9.35 -12.58
C THR A 423 -1.53 -8.67 -11.31
N THR A 424 -2.08 -7.52 -10.93
CA THR A 424 -1.69 -6.81 -9.70
C THR A 424 -2.77 -6.82 -8.63
N PHE A 425 -4.04 -6.73 -9.02
CA PHE A 425 -5.16 -6.55 -8.11
C PHE A 425 -6.14 -7.72 -8.14
N ASN A 426 -6.85 -7.91 -7.03
CA ASN A 426 -7.82 -9.00 -6.86
C ASN A 426 -9.13 -8.79 -7.68
N MET A 427 -9.33 -7.59 -8.24
CA MET A 427 -10.46 -7.21 -9.11
C MET A 427 -11.85 -7.47 -8.53
N GLY A 428 -11.98 -7.56 -7.21
CA GLY A 428 -13.26 -7.80 -6.53
C GLY A 428 -13.44 -9.22 -5.99
N ILE A 429 -12.48 -10.13 -6.19
CA ILE A 429 -12.52 -11.51 -5.67
C ILE A 429 -11.34 -11.71 -4.73
N GLY A 430 -11.58 -11.98 -3.43
CA GLY A 430 -10.52 -12.16 -2.44
C GLY A 430 -10.16 -13.61 -2.16
N LEU A 431 -11.10 -14.54 -2.39
CA LEU A 431 -10.90 -15.97 -2.21
C LEU A 431 -11.48 -16.71 -3.41
N VAL A 432 -10.78 -17.74 -3.86
CA VAL A 432 -11.28 -18.71 -4.82
C VAL A 432 -11.37 -20.08 -4.16
N VAL A 433 -12.46 -20.80 -4.39
CA VAL A 433 -12.70 -22.16 -3.91
C VAL A 433 -13.04 -23.02 -5.12
N ILE A 434 -12.36 -24.15 -5.27
CA ILE A 434 -12.58 -25.11 -6.35
C ILE A 434 -13.32 -26.30 -5.78
N VAL A 435 -14.45 -26.64 -6.39
CA VAL A 435 -15.38 -27.69 -5.95
C VAL A 435 -15.85 -28.52 -7.15
N PRO A 436 -16.28 -29.78 -6.96
CA PRO A 436 -17.00 -30.49 -8.01
C PRO A 436 -18.28 -29.74 -8.41
N GLU A 437 -18.71 -29.93 -9.66
CA GLU A 437 -19.96 -29.36 -10.20
C GLU A 437 -21.18 -29.62 -9.29
N ASP A 438 -21.29 -30.83 -8.73
CA ASP A 438 -22.40 -31.23 -7.86
C ASP A 438 -22.48 -30.44 -6.53
N ASP A 439 -21.40 -29.79 -6.12
CA ASP A 439 -21.32 -29.02 -4.87
C ASP A 439 -21.40 -27.49 -5.10
N VAL A 440 -21.58 -27.03 -6.34
CA VAL A 440 -21.68 -25.59 -6.68
C VAL A 440 -22.81 -24.90 -5.92
N GLU A 441 -24.03 -25.41 -6.02
CA GLU A 441 -25.21 -24.80 -5.38
C GLU A 441 -25.03 -24.72 -3.87
N ARG A 442 -24.60 -25.83 -3.24
CA ARG A 442 -24.33 -25.87 -1.80
C ARG A 442 -23.26 -24.88 -1.37
N SER A 443 -22.20 -24.74 -2.18
CA SER A 443 -21.10 -23.81 -1.91
C SER A 443 -21.59 -22.37 -1.96
N LEU A 444 -22.32 -22.00 -3.01
CA LEU A 444 -22.90 -20.66 -3.16
C LEU A 444 -23.87 -20.33 -2.02
N GLU A 445 -24.82 -21.22 -1.73
CA GLU A 445 -25.79 -21.03 -0.64
C GLU A 445 -25.09 -20.83 0.71
N THR A 446 -24.03 -21.58 0.97
CA THR A 446 -23.26 -21.52 2.22
C THR A 446 -22.46 -20.23 2.32
N LEU A 447 -21.73 -19.88 1.26
CA LEU A 447 -20.87 -18.69 1.24
C LEU A 447 -21.68 -17.40 1.25
N SER A 448 -22.80 -17.35 0.51
CA SER A 448 -23.71 -16.19 0.46
C SER A 448 -24.41 -15.85 1.78
N GLN A 449 -24.29 -16.69 2.83
CA GLN A 449 -24.71 -16.30 4.19
C GLN A 449 -23.71 -15.37 4.89
N LEU A 450 -22.47 -15.29 4.37
CA LEU A 450 -21.36 -14.54 4.98
C LEU A 450 -20.98 -13.34 4.10
N ASP A 451 -20.68 -13.58 2.83
CA ASP A 451 -20.34 -12.57 1.83
C ASP A 451 -20.83 -13.02 0.44
N ASP A 452 -20.90 -12.09 -0.51
CA ASP A 452 -21.28 -12.44 -1.89
C ASP A 452 -20.30 -13.46 -2.49
N ALA A 453 -20.86 -14.51 -3.11
CA ALA A 453 -20.11 -15.55 -3.79
C ALA A 453 -20.67 -15.80 -5.18
N TYR A 454 -19.79 -16.15 -6.12
CA TYR A 454 -20.10 -16.24 -7.54
C TYR A 454 -19.49 -17.50 -8.14
N HIS A 455 -20.22 -18.18 -9.01
CA HIS A 455 -19.61 -19.15 -9.91
C HIS A 455 -18.92 -18.36 -11.02
N ILE A 456 -17.59 -18.35 -11.03
CA ILE A 456 -16.79 -17.46 -11.88
C ILE A 456 -16.13 -18.19 -13.06
N GLY A 457 -16.24 -19.50 -13.14
CA GLY A 457 -15.71 -20.29 -14.24
C GLY A 457 -15.40 -21.73 -13.83
N SER A 458 -14.53 -22.40 -14.58
CA SER A 458 -14.26 -23.83 -14.41
C SER A 458 -12.81 -24.21 -14.70
N VAL A 459 -12.44 -25.41 -14.26
CA VAL A 459 -11.13 -26.01 -14.51
C VAL A 459 -11.19 -26.83 -15.79
N GLU A 460 -10.24 -26.60 -16.68
CA GLU A 460 -10.04 -27.31 -17.94
C GLU A 460 -8.71 -28.08 -17.94
N GLU A 461 -8.61 -29.06 -18.81
CA GLU A 461 -7.39 -29.84 -19.02
C GLU A 461 -6.31 -28.98 -19.70
N SER A 462 -5.06 -29.10 -19.24
CA SER A 462 -3.92 -28.37 -19.82
C SER A 462 -2.60 -29.04 -19.46
N ASP A 463 -1.64 -28.99 -20.39
CA ASP A 463 -0.27 -29.48 -20.18
C ASP A 463 0.56 -28.56 -19.28
N ARG A 464 0.09 -27.32 -19.06
CA ARG A 464 0.75 -26.30 -18.23
C ARG A 464 -0.27 -25.49 -17.44
N GLY A 465 0.11 -25.08 -16.23
CA GLY A 465 -0.68 -24.15 -15.43
C GLY A 465 -0.91 -22.83 -16.19
N ARG A 466 -2.17 -22.48 -16.44
CA ARG A 466 -2.55 -21.18 -17.04
C ARG A 466 -3.87 -20.68 -16.47
N VAL A 467 -4.03 -19.36 -16.44
CA VAL A 467 -5.29 -18.69 -16.11
C VAL A 467 -5.72 -17.87 -17.32
N SER A 468 -6.99 -17.97 -17.70
CA SER A 468 -7.61 -17.06 -18.68
C SER A 468 -8.75 -16.30 -18.00
N ILE A 469 -8.88 -15.02 -18.33
CA ILE A 469 -9.92 -14.11 -17.81
C ILE A 469 -10.44 -13.30 -18.99
#